data_AF-A0A3D3EU14-F1
#
_entry.id   AF-A0A3D3EU14-F1
#
_cell.length_a   1.000
_cell.length_b   1.000
_cell.length_c   1.000
_cell.angle_alpha   90.00
_cell.angle_beta   90.00
_cell.angle_gamma   90.00
#
_symmetry.space_group_name_H-M   'P 1'
#
loop_
_entity.id
_entity.type
_entity.pdbx_description
1 polymer ?
#
loop_
_entity_poly.entity_id
_entity_poly.type
_entity_poly.pdbx_seq_one_letter_code
_entity_poly.pdbx_strand_id
1 'polypeptide(L)' 'LYERGDMGFGYDSIFEVEGRRCTYAEMGDEEKNRISHRALAIREMMPTLKRILDIQE' A
#
# COMPACT_ATOMS: atom_id res chain seq x y z
N LEU A 1 -7.22 11.31 18.53
CA LEU A 1 -6.83 10.31 17.52
C LEU A 1 -7.02 8.96 18.19
N TYR A 2 -8.07 8.23 17.82
CA TYR A 2 -8.32 6.89 18.33
C TYR A 2 -7.95 5.91 17.22
N GLU A 3 -7.28 4.81 17.60
CA GLU A 3 -6.95 3.72 16.70
C GLU A 3 -8.24 3.05 16.18
N ARG A 4 -8.26 2.70 14.89
CA ARG A 4 -9.35 1.95 14.24
C ARG A 4 -8.79 0.84 13.38
N GLY A 5 -9.49 -0.29 13.29
CA GLY A 5 -9.05 -1.47 12.55
C GLY A 5 -8.08 -2.36 13.32
N ASP A 6 -7.99 -3.61 12.89
CA ASP A 6 -7.23 -4.69 13.53
C ASP A 6 -6.23 -5.38 12.58
N MET A 7 -6.20 -4.98 11.30
CA MET A 7 -5.28 -5.51 10.30
C MET A 7 -4.02 -4.66 10.14
N GLY A 8 -3.00 -5.22 9.49
CA GLY A 8 -1.75 -4.51 9.24
C GLY A 8 -0.84 -4.44 10.47
N PHE A 9 -0.06 -3.37 10.58
CA PHE A 9 0.96 -3.19 11.60
C PHE A 9 1.34 -1.71 11.82
N GLY A 10 1.96 -1.42 12.96
CA GLY A 10 2.49 -0.08 13.24
C GLY A 10 1.40 0.99 13.26
N TYR A 11 1.56 2.03 12.43
CA TYR A 11 0.66 3.20 12.42
C TYR A 11 -0.59 3.03 11.54
N ASP A 12 -0.81 1.84 10.97
CA ASP A 12 -1.93 1.61 10.08
C ASP A 12 -3.28 1.96 10.71
N SER A 13 -3.44 1.77 12.03
CA SER A 13 -4.68 2.04 12.77
C SER A 13 -4.99 3.51 13.01
N ILE A 14 -4.03 4.40 12.73
CA ILE A 14 -4.22 5.86 12.86
C ILE A 14 -4.06 6.60 11.53
N PHE A 15 -3.65 5.89 10.47
CA PHE A 15 -3.42 6.47 9.16
C PHE A 15 -4.68 6.39 8.31
N GLU A 16 -5.42 7.51 8.21
CA GLU A 16 -6.55 7.66 7.30
C GLU A 16 -6.10 7.64 5.84
N VAL A 17 -6.80 6.86 5.02
CA VAL A 17 -6.50 6.75 3.61
C VAL A 17 -7.22 7.86 2.85
N GLU A 18 -6.48 8.71 2.14
CA GLU A 18 -7.05 9.86 1.44
C GLU A 18 -8.20 9.45 0.49
N GLY A 19 -9.31 10.18 0.56
CA GLY A 19 -10.51 9.89 -0.22
C GLY A 19 -11.31 8.68 0.26
N ARG A 20 -10.89 8.02 1.35
CA ARG A 20 -11.58 6.90 1.98
C ARG A 20 -11.81 7.22 3.46
N ARG A 21 -13.00 6.94 3.96
CA ARG A 21 -13.33 7.13 5.39
C ARG A 21 -12.91 5.92 6.22
N CYS A 22 -11.69 5.45 6.01
CA CYS A 22 -11.11 4.31 6.72
C CYS A 22 -9.61 4.49 6.89
N THR A 23 -9.08 3.80 7.90
CA THR A 23 -7.65 3.67 8.16
C THR A 23 -7.05 2.50 7.37
N TYR A 24 -5.73 2.45 7.23
CA TYR A 24 -5.09 1.29 6.60
C TYR A 24 -5.34 -0.02 7.36
N ALA A 25 -5.55 0.02 8.68
CA ALA A 25 -5.84 -1.19 9.47
C ALA A 25 -7.28 -1.69 9.32
N GLU A 26 -8.19 -0.88 8.75
CA GLU A 26 -9.55 -1.29 8.39
C GLU A 26 -9.62 -1.89 6.97
N MET A 27 -8.51 -1.89 6.23
CA MET A 27 -8.43 -2.44 4.87
C MET A 27 -7.89 -3.85 4.88
N GLY A 28 -8.52 -4.74 4.11
CA GLY A 28 -7.97 -6.07 3.86
C GLY A 28 -6.63 -5.99 3.11
N ASP A 29 -5.78 -7.00 3.29
CA ASP A 29 -4.44 -7.06 2.68
C ASP A 29 -4.46 -6.86 1.16
N GLU A 30 -5.44 -7.45 0.46
CA GLU A 30 -5.57 -7.33 -0.99
C GLU A 30 -5.87 -5.88 -1.42
N GLU A 31 -6.71 -5.18 -0.67
CA GLU A 31 -7.05 -3.79 -0.97
C GLU A 31 -5.87 -2.87 -0.67
N LYS A 32 -5.24 -3.05 0.49
CA LYS A 32 -4.04 -2.31 0.89
C LYS A 32 -2.88 -2.54 -0.08
N ASN A 33 -2.68 -3.76 -0.56
CA ASN A 33 -1.63 -4.09 -1.53
C ASN A 33 -1.89 -3.51 -2.93
N ARG A 34 -3.11 -3.07 -3.24
CA ARG A 34 -3.41 -2.38 -4.51
C ARG A 34 -3.09 -0.89 -4.47
N ILE A 35 -3.27 -0.25 -3.31
CA ILE A 35 -3.27 1.22 -3.18
C ILE A 35 -2.23 1.80 -2.22
N SER A 36 -1.55 0.99 -1.42
CA SER A 36 -0.56 1.49 -0.45
C SER A 36 0.59 2.23 -1.14
N HIS A 37 1.21 3.17 -0.44
CA HIS A 37 2.38 3.89 -0.93
C HIS A 37 3.49 2.94 -1.42
N ARG A 38 3.69 1.81 -0.72
CA ARG A 38 4.61 0.74 -1.13
C ARG A 38 4.23 0.16 -2.49
N ALA A 39 2.97 -0.20 -2.70
CA ALA A 39 2.51 -0.76 -3.97
C ALA A 39 2.68 0.23 -5.14
N LEU A 40 2.35 1.51 -4.90
CA LEU A 40 2.55 2.57 -5.89
C LEU A 40 4.03 2.76 -6.23
N ALA A 41 4.90 2.85 -5.22
CA ALA A 41 6.34 3.00 -5.42
C ALA A 41 6.94 1.82 -6.19
N ILE A 42 6.54 0.58 -5.87
CA ILE A 42 6.98 -0.60 -6.62
C ILE A 42 6.53 -0.50 -8.08
N ARG A 43 5.25 -0.16 -8.32
CA ARG A 43 4.71 -0.04 -9.68
C ARG A 43 5.50 0.96 -10.54
N GLU A 44 5.84 2.12 -9.96
CA GLU A 44 6.67 3.13 -10.63
C GLU A 44 8.12 2.66 -10.84
N MET A 45 8.65 1.83 -9.93
CA MET A 45 10.00 1.26 -10.06
C MET A 45 10.08 0.15 -11.11
N MET A 46 8.99 -0.61 -11.34
CA MET A 46 8.99 -1.82 -12.16
C MET A 46 9.60 -1.65 -13.56
N PRO A 47 9.31 -0.61 -14.35
CA PRO A 47 9.91 -0.45 -15.68
C PRO A 47 11.44 -0.35 -15.63
N THR A 48 11.98 0.38 -14.65
CA THR A 48 13.42 0.52 -14.45
C THR A 48 14.04 -0.81 -14.01
N LEU A 49 13.38 -1.52 -13.10
CA LEU A 49 13.86 -2.80 -12.61
C LEU A 49 13.89 -3.86 -13.73
N LYS A 50 12.83 -3.97 -14.53
CA LYS A 50 12.78 -4.86 -15.70
C LYS A 50 13.92 -4.58 -16.67
N ARG A 51 14.21 -3.30 -16.96
CA ARG A 51 15.32 -2.88 -17.82
C ARG A 51 16.69 -3.28 -17.26
N ILE A 52 16.89 -3.15 -15.94
CA ILE A 52 18.16 -3.53 -15.29
C ILE A 52 18.37 -5.04 -15.32
N LEU A 53 17.28 -5.81 -15.19
CA LEU A 53 17.32 -7.27 -15.14
C LEU A 53 17.18 -7.94 -16.51
N ASP A 54 17.09 -7.16 -17.60
CA ASP A 54 16.85 -7.64 -18.97
C ASP A 54 15.65 -8.61 -19.08
N ILE A 55 14.57 -8.31 -18.34
CA ILE A 55 13.34 -9.09 -18.40
C ILE A 55 12.54 -8.60 -19.63
N GLN A 56 12.47 -9.45 -20.64
CA GLN A 56 11.60 -9.28 -21.82
C GLN A 56 10.14 -9.52 -21.40
N GLU A 57 9.20 -8.72 -21.91
CA GLU A 57 7.75 -8.93 -21.69
C GLU A 57 7.18 -10.09 -22.52
#